data_AF-A0A9I9E2T4-F1
#
_entry.id   AF-A0A9I9E2T4-F1
#
_cell.length_a   1.000
_cell.length_b   1.000
_cell.length_c   1.000
_cell.angle_alpha   90.00
_cell.angle_beta   90.00
_cell.angle_gamma   90.00
#
_symmetry.space_group_name_H-M   'P 1'
#
loop_
_entity.id
_entity.type
_entity.pdbx_description
1 polymer ?
#
loop_
_entity_poly.entity_id
_entity_poly.type
_entity_poly.pdbx_seq_one_letter_code
_entity_poly.pdbx_strand_id
1 'polypeptide(L)'
;MFLLLPISLSATDELISLLPETTVTIVNEVGGPLLGIHCRSKQDDLGVNVVSSDKSYSFNFRPNIWGTTLFYCVFEWVKGQPHYFTIYDFKRDGKTCTNCRWLVYASGPCLQHSETSVTCFPWNKNAPEFKY
;
A
#
# COMPACT_ATOMS: atom_id res chain seq x y z
N MET A 1 4.13 -45.76 -31.12
CA MET A 1 4.22 -45.38 -29.70
C MET A 1 4.29 -43.86 -29.65
N PHE A 2 3.15 -43.17 -29.48
CA PHE A 2 3.13 -41.72 -29.35
C PHE A 2 3.46 -41.38 -27.90
N LEU A 3 4.65 -40.80 -27.66
CA LEU A 3 4.98 -40.23 -26.36
C LEU A 3 4.12 -38.98 -26.19
N LEU A 4 3.01 -39.12 -25.46
CA LEU A 4 2.27 -37.96 -24.97
C LEU A 4 3.22 -37.24 -24.02
N LEU A 5 3.73 -36.08 -24.43
CA LEU A 5 4.34 -35.14 -23.50
C LEU A 5 3.29 -34.85 -22.42
N PRO A 6 3.61 -34.98 -21.12
CA PRO A 6 2.69 -34.51 -20.11
C PRO A 6 2.45 -33.03 -20.41
N ILE A 7 1.21 -32.67 -20.69
CA ILE A 7 0.80 -31.28 -20.61
C ILE A 7 1.08 -30.94 -19.15
N SER A 8 2.23 -30.31 -18.89
CA SER A 8 2.43 -29.65 -17.62
C SER A 8 1.34 -28.61 -17.59
N LEU A 9 0.26 -28.93 -16.87
CA LEU A 9 -0.66 -27.92 -16.38
C LEU A 9 0.18 -27.09 -15.43
N SER A 10 0.99 -26.18 -15.98
CA SER A 10 1.41 -25.02 -15.23
C SER A 10 0.08 -24.38 -14.89
N ALA A 11 -0.35 -24.52 -13.64
CA ALA A 11 -1.39 -23.67 -13.10
C ALA A 11 -0.81 -22.25 -13.13
N THR A 12 -0.76 -21.65 -14.31
CA THR A 12 -0.42 -20.25 -14.49
C THR A 12 -1.65 -19.50 -14.03
N ASP A 13 -1.66 -19.15 -12.74
CA ASP A 13 -2.49 -18.09 -12.16
C ASP A 13 -4.01 -18.11 -12.43
N GLU A 14 -4.60 -19.22 -12.88
CA GLU A 14 -6.05 -19.44 -13.02
C GLU A 14 -6.76 -19.63 -11.66
N LEU A 15 -6.18 -19.11 -10.58
CA LEU A 15 -6.90 -18.71 -9.36
C LEU A 15 -6.81 -17.18 -9.28
N ILE A 16 -7.34 -16.51 -10.31
CA ILE A 16 -7.36 -15.07 -10.45
C ILE A 16 -8.18 -14.49 -9.28
N SER A 17 -7.48 -14.19 -8.17
CA SER A 17 -7.90 -13.46 -6.97
C SER A 17 -9.41 -13.24 -6.80
N LEU A 18 -10.07 -14.03 -5.95
CA LEU A 18 -11.46 -13.82 -5.51
C LEU A 18 -11.68 -12.47 -4.80
N LEU A 19 -10.61 -11.80 -4.38
CA LEU A 19 -10.68 -10.54 -3.68
C LEU A 19 -10.68 -9.37 -4.66
N PRO A 20 -11.50 -8.33 -4.40
CA PRO A 20 -11.58 -7.17 -5.27
C PRO A 20 -10.23 -6.45 -5.34
N GLU A 21 -9.97 -5.85 -6.49
CA GLU A 21 -8.85 -4.94 -6.66
C GLU A 21 -8.99 -3.77 -5.68
N THR A 22 -7.88 -3.44 -5.03
CA THR A 22 -7.78 -2.35 -4.07
C THR A 22 -6.88 -1.27 -4.63
N THR A 23 -7.36 -0.03 -4.60
CA THR A 23 -6.59 1.16 -4.92
C THR A 23 -6.23 1.87 -3.63
N VAL A 24 -4.94 2.13 -3.40
CA VAL A 24 -4.47 3.02 -2.34
C VAL A 24 -4.11 4.36 -2.97
N THR A 25 -4.67 5.44 -2.45
CA THR A 25 -4.36 6.82 -2.83
C THR A 25 -3.81 7.54 -1.63
N ILE A 26 -2.62 8.12 -1.77
CA ILE A 26 -1.91 8.85 -0.72
C ILE A 26 -1.85 10.32 -1.14
N VAL A 27 -2.42 11.19 -0.33
CA VAL A 27 -2.47 12.64 -0.56
C VAL A 27 -1.47 13.33 0.34
N ASN A 28 -0.66 14.22 -0.22
CA ASN A 28 0.30 15.01 0.55
C ASN A 28 -0.40 16.21 1.21
N GLU A 29 -0.65 16.09 2.51
CA GLU A 29 -1.26 17.13 3.36
C GLU A 29 -0.25 17.64 4.42
N VAL A 30 1.05 17.45 4.19
CA VAL A 30 2.10 17.91 5.12
C VAL A 30 2.15 19.45 5.19
N GLY A 31 1.68 20.12 4.14
CA GLY A 31 1.55 21.58 4.08
C GLY A 31 2.80 22.28 3.56
N GLY A 32 3.03 22.18 2.25
CA GLY A 32 4.09 22.92 1.53
C GLY A 32 5.21 22.06 0.92
N PRO A 33 5.92 21.21 1.69
CA PRO A 33 7.03 20.41 1.17
C PRO A 33 6.62 19.38 0.11
N LEU A 34 7.61 18.96 -0.70
CA LEU A 34 7.51 17.72 -1.46
C LEU A 34 7.57 16.52 -0.49
N LEU A 35 6.71 15.54 -0.71
CA LEU A 35 6.67 14.30 0.05
C LEU A 35 7.25 13.17 -0.80
N GLY A 36 8.40 12.64 -0.39
CA GLY A 36 8.93 11.38 -0.88
C GLY A 36 8.17 10.21 -0.26
N ILE A 37 7.73 9.27 -1.09
CA ILE A 37 6.95 8.09 -0.73
C ILE A 37 7.62 6.87 -1.35
N HIS A 38 8.06 5.92 -0.53
CA HIS A 38 8.54 4.63 -1.01
C HIS A 38 7.72 3.52 -0.39
N CYS A 39 6.92 2.83 -1.19
CA CYS A 39 6.04 1.76 -0.72
C CYS A 39 6.50 0.40 -1.26
N ARG A 40 6.38 -0.63 -0.43
CA ARG A 40 6.66 -2.02 -0.83
C ARG A 40 5.81 -3.03 -0.08
N SER A 41 5.49 -4.14 -0.75
CA SER A 41 4.89 -5.35 -0.19
C SER A 41 5.99 -6.41 0.03
N LYS A 42 5.59 -7.66 0.33
CA LYS A 42 6.54 -8.78 0.38
C LYS A 42 7.06 -9.15 -1.02
N GLN A 43 6.26 -8.95 -2.07
CA GLN A 43 6.57 -9.38 -3.43
C GLN A 43 6.90 -8.21 -4.37
N ASP A 44 6.43 -7.00 -4.04
CA ASP A 44 6.45 -5.84 -4.94
C ASP A 44 7.17 -4.66 -4.29
N ASP A 45 8.09 -4.06 -5.03
CA ASP A 45 8.63 -2.75 -4.69
C ASP A 45 8.07 -1.72 -5.68
N LEU A 46 7.34 -0.73 -5.17
CA LEU A 46 6.70 0.30 -5.99
C LEU A 46 7.62 1.50 -6.29
N GLY A 47 8.85 1.46 -5.75
CA GLY A 47 9.84 2.51 -5.91
C GLY A 47 9.49 3.81 -5.18
N VAL A 48 10.32 4.82 -5.42
CA VAL A 48 10.18 6.14 -4.81
C VAL A 48 9.35 7.04 -5.71
N ASN A 49 8.32 7.67 -5.14
CA ASN A 49 7.46 8.65 -5.77
C ASN A 49 7.55 9.96 -5.00
N VAL A 50 7.55 11.10 -5.70
CA VAL A 50 7.64 12.43 -5.07
C VAL A 50 6.37 13.21 -5.40
N VAL A 51 5.68 13.67 -4.36
CA VAL A 51 4.34 14.26 -4.47
C VAL A 51 4.38 15.69 -3.93
N SER A 52 3.94 16.67 -4.72
CA SER A 52 3.78 18.06 -4.26
C SER A 52 2.58 18.23 -3.34
N SER A 53 2.52 19.34 -2.60
CA SER A 53 1.38 19.65 -1.71
C SER A 53 0.05 19.53 -2.45
N ASP A 54 -0.94 18.94 -1.78
CA ASP A 54 -2.31 18.77 -2.23
C ASP A 54 -2.44 17.88 -3.49
N LYS A 55 -1.35 17.25 -3.91
CA LYS A 55 -1.33 16.19 -4.94
C LYS A 55 -1.29 14.83 -4.29
N SER A 56 -1.48 13.81 -5.12
CA SER A 56 -1.57 12.43 -4.66
C SER A 56 -0.79 11.47 -5.54
N TYR A 57 -0.33 10.39 -4.92
CA TYR A 57 0.19 9.20 -5.57
C TYR A 57 -0.76 8.04 -5.31
N SER A 58 -1.01 7.19 -6.30
CA SER A 58 -1.84 6.01 -6.14
C SER A 58 -1.24 4.79 -6.81
N PHE A 59 -1.61 3.62 -6.28
CA PHE A 59 -1.29 2.33 -6.86
C PHE A 59 -2.44 1.36 -6.58
N ASN A 60 -2.59 0.37 -7.45
CA ASN A 60 -3.59 -0.67 -7.36
C ASN A 60 -2.91 -2.04 -7.21
N PHE A 61 -3.57 -2.94 -6.50
CA PHE A 61 -3.14 -4.32 -6.33
C PHE A 61 -4.34 -5.19 -5.96
N ARG A 62 -4.16 -6.51 -6.05
CA ARG A 62 -5.13 -7.47 -5.54
C ARG A 62 -4.59 -8.13 -4.28
N PRO A 63 -5.30 -8.06 -3.14
CA PRO A 63 -4.85 -8.74 -1.93
C PRO A 63 -4.81 -10.25 -2.13
N ASN A 64 -3.89 -10.93 -1.44
CA ASN A 64 -3.81 -12.38 -1.48
C ASN A 64 -4.96 -13.00 -0.68
N ILE A 65 -5.42 -14.17 -1.13
CA ILE A 65 -6.55 -14.88 -0.52
C ILE A 65 -6.27 -15.36 0.91
N TRP A 66 -5.00 -15.44 1.33
CA TRP A 66 -4.62 -15.77 2.70
C TRP A 66 -4.80 -14.59 3.67
N GLY A 67 -5.15 -13.41 3.17
CA GLY A 67 -5.43 -12.23 3.98
C GLY A 67 -4.20 -11.67 4.69
N THR A 68 -3.04 -11.79 4.03
CA THR A 68 -1.74 -11.40 4.59
C THR A 68 -1.07 -10.25 3.82
N THR A 69 -1.74 -9.65 2.84
CA THR A 69 -1.16 -8.56 2.05
C THR A 69 -0.94 -7.34 2.94
N LEU A 70 0.29 -6.84 2.93
CA LEU A 70 0.71 -5.62 3.61
C LEU A 70 1.47 -4.75 2.62
N PHE A 71 1.22 -3.43 2.65
CA PHE A 71 2.10 -2.44 2.02
C PHE A 71 2.66 -1.52 3.09
N TYR A 72 3.98 -1.51 3.17
CA TYR A 72 4.75 -0.66 4.07
C TYR A 72 5.31 0.51 3.29
N CYS A 73 5.15 1.71 3.82
CA CYS A 73 5.65 2.92 3.18
C CYS A 73 6.58 3.70 4.11
N VAL A 74 7.61 4.26 3.48
CA VAL A 74 8.49 5.27 4.05
C VAL A 74 8.09 6.62 3.47
N PHE A 75 7.94 7.60 4.34
CA PHE A 75 7.56 8.97 4.03
C PHE A 75 8.67 9.92 4.44
N GLU A 76 9.08 10.81 3.55
CA GLU A 76 10.17 11.75 3.83
C GLU A 76 9.90 13.09 3.17
N TRP A 77 9.67 14.12 3.98
CA TRP A 77 9.52 15.51 3.52
C TRP A 77 10.65 16.42 4.06
N VAL A 78 11.37 15.97 5.09
CA VAL A 78 12.63 16.55 5.55
C VAL A 78 13.73 15.52 5.35
N LYS A 79 14.77 15.92 4.63
CA LYS A 79 15.90 15.04 4.31
C LYS A 79 16.51 14.42 5.57
N GLY A 80 16.62 13.09 5.60
CA GLY A 80 17.16 12.31 6.71
C GLY A 80 16.19 12.07 7.87
N GLN A 81 14.91 12.44 7.74
CA GLN A 81 13.87 12.24 8.76
C GLN A 81 12.72 11.39 8.22
N PRO A 82 12.94 10.07 8.01
CA PRO A 82 11.90 9.19 7.50
C PRO A 82 10.84 8.90 8.56
N HIS A 83 9.60 8.77 8.09
CA HIS A 83 8.44 8.37 8.85
C HIS A 83 7.88 7.08 8.27
N TYR A 84 7.44 6.16 9.12
CA TYR A 84 7.09 4.81 8.72
C TYR A 84 5.62 4.53 8.97
N PHE A 85 4.95 3.89 8.01
CA PHE A 85 3.57 3.44 8.20
C PHE A 85 3.21 2.25 7.33
N THR A 86 2.36 1.37 7.84
CA THR A 86 1.72 0.30 7.06
C THR A 86 0.48 0.87 6.40
N ILE A 87 0.64 1.39 5.18
CA ILE A 87 -0.44 2.11 4.45
C ILE A 87 -1.59 1.18 4.08
N TYR A 88 -1.31 -0.10 3.89
CA TYR A 88 -2.33 -1.12 3.73
C TYR A 88 -2.03 -2.32 4.61
N ASP A 89 -2.99 -2.71 5.43
CA ASP A 89 -2.99 -3.94 6.19
C ASP A 89 -4.30 -4.69 5.91
N PHE A 90 -4.23 -5.86 5.27
CA PHE A 90 -5.44 -6.62 4.94
C PHE A 90 -6.37 -6.85 6.14
N LYS A 91 -5.84 -7.06 7.35
CA LYS A 91 -6.66 -7.27 8.55
C LYS A 91 -7.44 -6.03 8.96
N ARG A 92 -6.86 -4.85 8.72
CA ARG A 92 -7.49 -3.55 9.01
C ARG A 92 -8.41 -3.10 7.87
N ASP A 93 -7.96 -3.27 6.63
CA ASP A 93 -8.51 -2.58 5.46
C ASP A 93 -9.27 -3.52 4.50
N GLY A 94 -8.91 -4.80 4.45
CA GLY A 94 -9.33 -5.74 3.39
C GLY A 94 -10.84 -6.01 3.31
N LYS A 95 -11.60 -5.71 4.36
CA LYS A 95 -13.07 -5.85 4.37
C LYS A 95 -13.83 -4.55 4.13
N THR A 96 -13.19 -3.41 4.38
CA THR A 96 -13.85 -2.09 4.45
C THR A 96 -13.41 -1.17 3.33
N CYS A 97 -12.31 -1.51 2.65
CA CYS A 97 -11.58 -0.55 1.84
C CYS A 97 -11.08 -1.17 0.53
N THR A 98 -11.79 -0.87 -0.57
CA THR A 98 -11.33 -1.11 -1.95
C THR A 98 -10.75 0.15 -2.58
N ASN A 99 -11.11 1.32 -2.08
CA ASN A 99 -10.55 2.62 -2.46
C ASN A 99 -10.08 3.33 -1.20
N CYS A 100 -8.83 3.10 -0.83
CA CYS A 100 -8.23 3.58 0.41
C CYS A 100 -7.57 4.92 0.19
N ARG A 101 -8.24 5.99 0.63
CA ARG A 101 -7.71 7.35 0.54
C ARG A 101 -7.08 7.75 1.87
N TRP A 102 -5.77 7.96 1.84
CA TRP A 102 -4.95 8.35 2.98
C TRP A 102 -4.50 9.80 2.83
N LEU A 103 -4.79 10.61 3.84
CA LEU A 103 -4.32 11.98 3.98
C LEU A 103 -3.06 11.98 4.86
N VAL A 104 -1.92 12.39 4.32
CA VAL A 104 -0.64 12.34 5.06
C VAL A 104 -0.31 13.71 5.62
N TYR A 105 -0.48 13.86 6.93
CA TYR A 105 -0.06 15.04 7.68
C TYR A 105 1.27 14.79 8.38
N ALA A 106 1.95 15.86 8.81
CA ALA A 106 3.16 15.74 9.63
C ALA A 106 2.92 14.95 10.94
N SER A 107 1.72 15.05 11.53
CA SER A 107 1.33 14.34 12.75
C SER A 107 1.05 12.85 12.55
N GLY A 108 0.78 12.42 11.32
CA GLY A 108 0.44 11.04 11.00
C GLY A 108 -0.50 10.92 9.79
N PRO A 109 -0.62 9.71 9.23
CA PRO A 109 -1.57 9.43 8.16
C PRO A 109 -2.99 9.23 8.72
N CYS A 110 -3.98 9.72 7.97
CA CYS A 110 -5.40 9.55 8.28
C CYS A 110 -6.13 8.85 7.13
N LEU A 111 -6.85 7.78 7.44
CA LEU A 111 -7.72 7.09 6.49
C LEU A 111 -9.05 7.83 6.38
N GLN A 112 -9.42 8.25 5.18
CA GLN A 112 -10.67 8.93 4.90
C GLN A 112 -11.79 7.93 4.61
N HIS A 113 -12.85 7.96 5.43
CA HIS A 113 -14.05 7.14 5.23
C HIS A 113 -15.16 7.92 4.52
N SER A 114 -15.19 9.23 4.69
CA SER A 114 -16.07 10.18 4.00
C SER A 114 -15.46 11.58 4.01
N GLU A 115 -16.14 12.57 3.42
CA GLU A 115 -15.71 13.98 3.44
C GLU A 115 -15.50 14.55 4.86
N THR A 116 -16.22 14.04 5.85
CA THR A 116 -16.20 14.56 7.22
C THR A 116 -15.67 13.57 8.25
N SER A 117 -15.38 12.33 7.85
CA SER A 117 -14.95 11.26 8.74
C SER A 117 -13.59 10.72 8.33
N VAL A 118 -12.62 10.91 9.22
CA VAL A 118 -11.26 10.38 9.09
C VAL A 118 -10.84 9.64 10.34
N THR A 119 -10.02 8.61 10.19
CA THR A 119 -9.35 7.93 11.31
C THR A 119 -7.86 8.14 11.18
N CYS A 120 -7.24 8.82 12.14
CA CYS A 120 -5.82 9.13 12.14
C CYS A 120 -5.01 8.14 12.97
N PHE A 121 -3.79 7.87 12.51
CA PHE A 121 -2.89 6.92 13.15
C PHE A 121 -1.55 7.61 13.45
N PRO A 122 -0.88 7.25 14.55
CA PRO A 122 0.47 7.70 14.79
C PRO A 122 1.44 7.02 13.81
N TRP A 123 2.57 7.66 13.56
CA TRP A 123 3.69 7.04 12.86
C TRP A 123 4.22 5.81 13.62
N ASN A 124 4.71 4.81 12.88
CA ASN A 124 5.37 3.66 13.47
C ASN A 124 6.74 4.09 14.03
N LYS A 125 7.09 3.61 15.22
CA LYS A 125 8.35 3.95 15.91
C LYS A 125 9.60 3.47 15.17
N ASN A 126 9.47 2.32 14.50
CA ASN A 126 10.58 1.66 13.82
C ASN A 126 10.24 1.49 12.35
N ALA A 127 11.29 1.41 11.53
CA ALA A 127 11.16 0.89 10.19
C ALA A 127 10.52 -0.51 10.24
N PRO A 128 9.66 -0.86 9.28
CA PRO A 128 9.05 -2.18 9.25
C PRO A 128 10.13 -3.25 9.11
N GLU A 129 10.06 -4.28 9.96
CA GLU A 129 10.86 -5.50 9.78
C GLU A 129 10.21 -6.34 8.68
N PHE A 130 10.90 -6.46 7.55
CA PHE A 130 10.45 -7.30 6.46
C PHE A 130 10.83 -8.73 6.78
N LYS A 131 9.89 -9.45 7.40
CA LYS A 131 10.05 -10.89 7.65
C LYS A 131 9.69 -11.63 6.38
N TYR A 132 10.72 -12.06 5.67
CA TYR A 132 10.64 -12.92 4.49
C TYR A 132 10.03 -14.28 4.83
#